data_AF-A0A848WN25-F1
#
_entry.id   AF-A0A848WN25-F1
#
_cell.length_a   1.000
_cell.length_b   1.000
_cell.length_c   1.000
_cell.angle_alpha   90.00
_cell.angle_beta   90.00
_cell.angle_gamma   90.00
#
_symmetry.space_group_name_H-M   'P 1'
#
loop_
_entity.id
_entity.type
_entity.pdbx_description
1 polymer ?
#
loop_
_entity_poly.entity_id
_entity_poly.type
_entity_poly.pdbx_seq_one_letter_code
_entity_poly.pdbx_strand_id
1 'polypeptide(L)' 'PILGDPFYAEGAARDYPRLMLHSEQLRLRHPDGGKGMRFSSKCPF' A
#
# COMPACT_ATOMS: atom_id res chain seq x y z
N PRO A 1 -11.89 -1.59 -9.63
CA PRO A 1 -10.73 -0.67 -9.54
C PRO A 1 -10.50 -0.31 -8.06
N ILE A 2 -9.30 0.13 -7.68
CA ILE A 2 -9.01 0.53 -6.30
C ILE A 2 -9.82 1.80 -5.98
N LEU A 3 -10.35 1.90 -4.76
CA LEU A 3 -11.13 3.06 -4.35
C LEU A 3 -10.27 4.32 -4.36
N GLY A 4 -10.81 5.40 -4.92
CA GLY A 4 -10.12 6.68 -5.08
C GLY A 4 -8.96 6.69 -6.08
N ASP A 5 -8.81 5.63 -6.88
CA ASP A 5 -7.80 5.56 -7.93
C ASP A 5 -8.07 6.58 -9.06
N PRO A 6 -7.12 7.49 -9.37
CA PRO A 6 -7.31 8.52 -10.38
C PRO A 6 -7.21 8.07 -11.82
N PHE A 7 -6.65 6.90 -12.07
CA PHE A 7 -6.43 6.41 -13.42
C PHE A 7 -7.45 5.36 -13.82
N TYR A 8 -7.93 4.58 -12.85
CA TYR A 8 -8.73 3.38 -13.16
C TYR A 8 -10.12 3.34 -12.50
N ALA A 9 -10.44 4.23 -11.56
CA ALA A 9 -11.75 4.25 -10.91
C ALA A 9 -12.70 5.28 -11.53
N GLU A 10 -13.97 4.91 -11.63
CA GLU A 10 -15.06 5.75 -12.13
C GLU A 10 -16.25 5.68 -11.17
N GLY A 11 -17.20 6.63 -11.29
CA GLY A 11 -18.41 6.69 -10.47
C GLY A 11 -18.12 6.65 -8.97
N ALA A 12 -18.90 5.88 -8.22
CA ALA A 12 -18.75 5.77 -6.76
C ALA A 12 -17.37 5.24 -6.32
N ALA A 13 -16.69 4.43 -7.14
CA ALA A 13 -15.35 3.95 -6.81
C ALA A 13 -14.31 5.08 -6.86
N ARG A 14 -14.56 6.15 -7.63
CA ARG A 14 -13.71 7.33 -7.72
C ARG A 14 -13.95 8.33 -6.58
N ASP A 15 -15.10 8.26 -5.92
CA ASP A 15 -15.59 9.23 -4.92
C ASP A 15 -14.99 9.05 -3.52
N TYR A 16 -13.70 8.71 -3.46
CA TYR A 16 -12.94 8.61 -2.21
C TYR A 16 -11.83 9.65 -2.22
N PRO A 17 -11.47 10.24 -1.06
CA PRO A 17 -10.57 11.39 -0.99
C PRO A 17 -9.12 11.10 -1.42
N ARG A 18 -8.74 9.82 -1.55
CA ARG A 18 -7.41 9.36 -1.98
C ARG A 18 -7.47 7.91 -2.48
N LEU A 19 -6.40 7.48 -3.14
CA LEU A 19 -6.17 6.06 -3.47
C LEU A 19 -6.08 5.21 -2.18
N MET A 20 -6.99 4.25 -2.04
CA MET A 20 -7.02 3.31 -0.92
C MET A 20 -6.13 2.09 -1.18
N LEU A 21 -4.83 2.37 -1.38
CA LEU A 21 -3.78 1.37 -1.51
C LEU A 21 -2.67 1.68 -0.50
N HIS A 22 -2.33 0.70 0.34
CA HIS A 22 -1.30 0.84 1.36
C HIS A 22 -0.37 -0.37 1.35
N SER A 23 0.93 -0.11 1.43
CA SER A 23 1.93 -1.17 1.58
C SER A 23 2.11 -1.47 3.07
N GLU A 24 1.31 -2.41 3.59
CA GLU A 24 1.30 -2.73 5.01
C GLU A 24 2.58 -3.40 5.50
N GLN A 25 3.23 -4.22 4.66
CA GLN A 25 4.40 -4.99 5.06
C GLN A 25 5.48 -5.03 3.99
N LEU A 26 6.71 -4.75 4.40
CA LEU A 26 7.91 -4.90 3.58
C LEU A 26 8.84 -5.95 4.20
N ARG A 27 9.29 -6.90 3.39
CA ARG A 27 10.31 -7.88 3.78
C ARG A 27 11.50 -7.78 2.85
N LEU A 28 12.69 -7.76 3.44
CA LEU A 28 13.96 -7.67 2.72
C LEU A 28 15.05 -8.41 3.48
N ARG A 29 16.20 -8.59 2.84
CA ARG A 29 17.41 -9.10 3.49
C ARG A 29 18.27 -7.92 3.92
N HIS A 30 18.78 -7.96 5.14
CA HIS A 30 19.71 -6.96 5.65
C HIS A 30 20.92 -6.88 4.71
N PRO A 31 21.35 -5.69 4.31
CA PRO A 31 22.43 -5.52 3.33
C PRO A 31 23.75 -6.12 3.83
N ASP A 32 23.96 -6.10 5.15
CA ASP A 32 25.03 -6.84 5.80
C ASP A 32 24.54 -8.22 6.27
N GLY A 33 25.18 -9.29 5.78
CA GLY A 33 24.91 -10.67 6.21
C GLY A 33 23.58 -11.30 5.76
N GLY A 34 22.69 -10.58 5.08
CA GLY A 34 21.51 -11.16 4.45
C GLY A 34 20.39 -11.61 5.41
N LYS A 35 20.46 -11.24 6.69
CA LYS A 35 19.45 -11.58 7.70
C LYS A 35 18.08 -11.08 7.26
N GLY A 36 17.04 -11.92 7.35
CA GLY A 36 15.68 -11.52 7.02
C GLY A 36 15.16 -10.40 7.93
N MET A 37 14.57 -9.37 7.35
CA MET A 37 13.94 -8.24 8.05
C MET A 37 12.48 -8.10 7.65
N ARG A 38 11.65 -7.60 8.57
CA ARG A 38 10.24 -7.29 8.35
C ARG A 38 9.91 -5.93 8.95
N PHE A 39 9.30 -5.08 8.15
CA PHE A 39 8.76 -3.79 8.55
C PHE A 39 7.25 -3.80 8.32
N SER A 40 6.50 -3.17 9.21
CA SER A 40 5.04 -3.10 9.14
C SER A 40 4.52 -1.73 9.52
N SER A 41 3.46 -1.28 8.84
CA SER A 41 2.71 -0.07 9.18
C SER A 41 1.23 -0.32 8.96
N LYS A 42 0.38 -0.05 9.97
CA LYS A 42 -1.06 -0.34 9.90
C LYS A 42 -1.73 0.46 8.80
N CYS A 43 -2.73 -0.15 8.15
CA CYS A 43 -3.56 0.52 7.15
C CYS A 43 -4.31 1.71 7.80
N PRO A 44 -4.18 2.95 7.27
CA PRO A 44 -4.80 4.15 7.85
C PRO A 44 -6.19 4.44 7.27
N PHE A 45 -6.82 3.45 6.63
CA PHE A 45 -8.16 3.50 6.06
C PHE A 45 -8.83 2.15 6.21
#